data_AF-A0A850ENQ7-F1
#
_entry.id   AF-A0A850ENQ7-F1
#
_cell.length_a   1.000
_cell.length_b   1.000
_cell.length_c   1.000
_cell.angle_alpha   90.00
_cell.angle_beta   90.00
_cell.angle_gamma   90.00
#
_symmetry.space_group_name_H-M   'P 1'
#
loop_
_entity.id
_entity.type
_entity.pdbx_description
1 polymer ?
#
loop_
_entity_poly.entity_id
_entity_poly.type
_entity_poly.pdbx_seq_one_letter_code
_entity_poly.pdbx_strand_id
1 'polypeptide(L)' 'MASVIGVLALAVVALGLEIPGLLHRKRKWELVVFLVLLFTGTAIYIALVLDAPLPNLLQLVKINFS' A
#
# COMPACT_ATOMS: atom_id res chain seq x y z
N MET A 1 -11.06 6.02 -11.68
CA MET A 1 -11.58 4.66 -11.41
C MET A 1 -10.72 3.56 -12.03
N ALA A 2 -10.38 3.60 -13.33
CA ALA A 2 -9.51 2.61 -13.97
C ALA A 2 -8.16 2.38 -13.24
N SER A 3 -7.56 3.45 -12.72
CA SER A 3 -6.29 3.35 -11.98
C SER A 3 -6.43 2.64 -10.61
N VAL A 4 -7.58 2.70 -9.95
CA VAL A 4 -7.86 1.95 -8.70
C VAL A 4 -7.99 0.46 -8.99
N ILE A 5 -8.64 0.11 -10.09
CA ILE A 5 -8.75 -1.28 -10.55
C ILE A 5 -7.36 -1.84 -10.84
N GLY A 6 -6.48 -1.05 -11.47
CA GLY A 6 -5.08 -1.43 -11.71
C GLY A 6 -4.31 -1.70 -10.41
N VAL A 7 -4.43 -0.82 -9.42
CA VAL A 7 -3.75 -1.01 -8.12
C VAL A 7 -4.30 -2.22 -7.36
N LEU A 8 -5.61 -2.44 -7.38
CA LEU A 8 -6.21 -3.64 -6.78
C LEU A 8 -5.78 -4.92 -7.50
N ALA A 9 -5.70 -4.91 -8.83
CA ALA A 9 -5.21 -6.06 -9.60
C ALA A 9 -3.76 -6.38 -9.25
N LEU A 10 -2.90 -5.37 -9.14
CA LEU A 10 -1.51 -5.55 -8.70
C LEU A 10 -1.41 -6.09 -7.28
N ALA A 11 -2.26 -5.60 -6.36
CA ALA A 11 -2.30 -6.09 -4.98
C ALA A 11 -2.70 -7.57 -4.91
N VAL A 12 -3.68 -8.00 -5.70
CA VAL A 12 -4.11 -9.40 -5.79
C VAL A 12 -3.01 -10.29 -6.37
N VAL A 13 -2.32 -9.83 -7.41
CA VAL A 13 -1.19 -10.56 -8.01
C VAL A 13 -0.04 -10.69 -7.00
N ALA A 14 0.31 -9.61 -6.30
CA ALA A 14 1.34 -9.62 -5.28
C ALA A 14 1.01 -10.62 -4.16
N LEU A 15 -0.23 -10.59 -3.64
CA LEU A 15 -0.71 -11.56 -2.66
C LEU A 15 -0.60 -13.00 -3.18
N GLY A 16 -1.04 -13.27 -4.41
CA GLY A 16 -0.98 -14.60 -5.01
C GLY A 16 0.45 -15.15 -5.17
N LEU A 17 1.42 -14.28 -5.44
CA LEU A 17 2.83 -14.68 -5.59
C LEU A 17 3.54 -14.82 -4.24
N GLU A 18 3.28 -13.92 -3.29
CA GLU A 18 3.99 -13.88 -2.01
C GLU A 18 3.39 -14.83 -0.95
N ILE A 19 2.07 -14.98 -0.84
CA ILE A 19 1.43 -15.87 0.14
C ILE A 19 2.00 -17.31 0.11
N PRO A 20 2.12 -18.01 -1.04
CA PRO A 20 2.65 -19.37 -1.06
C PRO A 20 4.15 -19.44 -0.67
N GLY A 21 4.93 -18.40 -1.00
CA GLY A 21 6.34 -18.31 -0.64
C GLY A 21 6.55 -18.07 0.86
N LEU A 22 5.76 -17.17 1.46
CA LEU A 22 5.86 -16.84 2.88
C LEU A 22 5.24 -17.90 3.80
N LEU A 23 4.17 -18.56 3.36
CA LEU A 23 3.56 -19.67 4.10
C LEU A 23 4.52 -20.86 4.20
N HIS A 24 5.24 -21.18 3.11
CA HIS A 24 6.26 -22.23 3.11
C HIS A 24 7.41 -21.96 4.08
N ARG A 25 7.80 -20.69 4.26
CA ARG A 25 8.90 -20.30 5.16
C ARG A 25 8.49 -20.17 6.63
N LYS A 26 7.22 -20.46 6.99
CA LYS A 26 6.61 -20.26 8.32
C LYS A 26 6.83 -18.85 8.90
N ARG A 27 7.12 -17.87 8.05
CA ARG A 27 7.57 -16.53 8.46
C ARG A 27 6.36 -15.61 8.62
N LYS A 28 5.56 -15.91 9.65
CA LYS A 28 4.27 -15.24 9.93
C LYS A 28 4.44 -13.72 10.10
N TRP A 29 5.55 -13.27 10.69
CA TRP A 29 5.86 -11.85 10.86
C TRP A 29 6.04 -11.10 9.55
N GLU A 30 6.70 -11.71 8.56
CA GLU A 30 6.87 -11.08 7.24
C GLU A 30 5.55 -10.98 6.49
N LEU A 31 4.68 -11.99 6.62
CA LEU A 31 3.32 -11.95 6.05
C LEU A 31 2.51 -10.80 6.63
N VAL A 32 2.60 -10.57 7.94
CA VAL A 32 1.93 -9.46 8.61
C VAL A 32 2.49 -8.13 8.11
N VAL A 33 3.82 -7.96 8.05
CA VAL A 33 4.44 -6.72 7.56
C VAL A 33 4.07 -6.45 6.10
N PHE A 34 4.10 -7.47 5.24
CA PHE A 34 3.68 -7.38 3.84
C PHE A 34 2.23 -6.94 3.73
N LEU A 35 1.31 -7.60 4.45
CA LEU A 35 -0.11 -7.25 4.45
C LEU A 35 -0.35 -5.83 4.92
N VAL A 36 0.30 -5.40 6.01
CA VAL A 36 0.17 -4.03 6.52
C VAL A 36 0.65 -3.02 5.47
N LEU A 37 1.82 -3.22 4.89
CA LEU A 37 2.36 -2.33 3.87
C LEU A 37 1.47 -2.27 2.62
N LEU A 38 1.00 -3.43 2.15
CA LEU A 38 0.11 -3.54 1.00
C LEU A 38 -1.22 -2.81 1.25
N PHE A 39 -1.82 -3.02 2.42
CA PHE A 39 -3.08 -2.39 2.79
C PHE A 39 -2.92 -0.88 2.95
N THR A 40 -1.86 -0.43 3.63
CA THR A 40 -1.55 0.99 3.82
C THR A 40 -1.32 1.69 2.48
N GLY A 41 -0.49 1.13 1.60
CA GLY A 41 -0.25 1.71 0.27
C GLY A 41 -1.52 1.78 -0.58
N THR A 42 -2.32 0.72 -0.57
CA THR A 42 -3.59 0.66 -1.31
C THR A 42 -4.61 1.65 -0.75
N ALA A 43 -4.72 1.77 0.57
CA ALA A 43 -5.62 2.70 1.25
C ALA A 43 -5.24 4.16 0.99
N ILE A 44 -3.94 4.49 1.06
CA ILE A 44 -3.42 5.82 0.71
C ILE A 44 -3.75 6.16 -0.75
N TYR A 45 -3.53 5.20 -1.66
CA TYR A 45 -3.85 5.39 -3.08
C TYR A 45 -5.34 5.63 -3.32
N ILE A 46 -6.20 4.83 -2.70
CA ILE A 46 -7.66 4.99 -2.79
C ILE A 46 -8.07 6.35 -2.23
N ALA A 47 -7.52 6.76 -1.09
CA ALA A 47 -7.80 8.05 -0.48
C ALA A 47 -7.33 9.23 -1.37
N LEU A 48 -6.18 9.11 -2.04
CA LEU A 48 -5.74 10.06 -3.05
C LEU A 48 -6.71 10.17 -4.23
N VAL A 49 -7.22 9.03 -4.72
CA VAL A 49 -8.17 9.01 -5.85
C VAL A 49 -9.54 9.56 -5.45
N LEU A 50 -9.93 9.42 -4.20
CA LEU A 50 -11.17 9.96 -3.65
C LEU A 50 -11.09 11.47 -3.36
N ASP A 51 -9.99 12.13 -3.72
CA ASP A 51 -9.73 13.54 -3.40
C ASP A 51 -9.84 13.83 -1.88
N ALA A 52 -9.64 12.80 -1.06
CA ALA A 52 -9.59 12.99 0.37
C ALA A 52 -8.42 13.93 0.69
N PRO A 53 -8.57 14.87 1.64
CA PRO A 53 -7.52 15.80 2.01
C PRO A 53 -6.39 15.03 2.71
N LEU A 54 -5.53 14.39 1.94
CA LEU A 54 -4.30 13.84 2.45
C LEU A 54 -3.37 15.00 2.79
N PRO A 55 -2.76 15.00 3.99
CA PRO A 55 -1.73 15.98 4.30
C PRO A 55 -0.65 15.85 3.23
N ASN A 56 -0.50 16.91 2.45
CA ASN A 56 0.39 16.90 1.30
C ASN A 56 1.81 16.70 1.82
N LEU A 57 2.47 15.60 1.44
CA LEU A 57 3.82 15.26 1.92
C LEU A 57 4.83 16.37 1.59
N LEU A 58 4.60 17.11 0.50
CA LEU A 58 5.40 18.28 0.14
C LEU A 58 5.19 19.48 1.08
N GLN A 59 4.01 19.61 1.72
CA GLN A 59 3.81 20.62 2.76
C GLN A 59 4.54 20.26 4.05
N LEU A 60 4.59 18.98 4.42
CA LEU A 60 5.38 18.50 5.56
C LEU A 60 6.88 18.78 5.38
N VAL A 61 7.39 18.60 4.15
CA VAL A 61 8.78 18.94 3.82
C VAL A 61 9.01 20.45 3.91
N LYS A 62 8.08 21.30 3.43
CA LYS A 62 8.20 22.76 3.51
C LYS A 62 8.33 23.30 4.94
N ILE A 63 7.73 22.65 5.93
CA ILE A 63 7.83 23.06 7.34
C ILE A 63 9.27 22.97 7.86
N ASN A 64 10.07 22.00 7.38
CA ASN A 64 11.45 21.79 7.83
C ASN A 64 12.50 22.63 7.08
N PHE A 65 12.09 23.36 6.04
CA PHE A 65 12.97 24.22 5.22
C PHE A 65 12.59 25.71 5.33
N SER A 66 11.81 26.11 6.34
CA SER A 66 11.55 27.54 6.68
C SER A 66 12.34 27.97 7.90
#